data_AF-A0A2R6DWE6-F1
#
_entry.id   AF-A0A2R6DWE6-F1
#
_cell.length_a   1.000
_cell.length_b   1.000
_cell.length_c   1.000
_cell.angle_alpha   90.00
_cell.angle_beta   90.00
_cell.angle_gamma   90.00
#
_symmetry.space_group_name_H-M   'P 1'
#
loop_
_entity.id
_entity.type
_entity.pdbx_description
1 polymer ?
#
loop_
_entity_poly.entity_id
_entity_poly.type
_entity_poly.pdbx_seq_one_letter_code
_entity_poly.pdbx_strand_id
1 'polypeptide(L)'
;TPTAAPPGDRPATDLSGFSEWLPAPSAVEFVPETGYASLGIAPAQLVERGDALGDGATDSLTRETAVPGIDTLADATVALRFARSAQVYEADFDRATAESEFEDLGFSPVDTYRGYTIVTPGSDTAGSSTRAAAVGDGSIVIVGRYSSEEKIDKRPATEAVIDAKTGNAERYADATPRVRASAAFAEGADGAALADWASDAESFHGREPSTTVDGRVATAAALVPTGEIAEFPSEYPGPPIPGEDVSVPQINLEFEYEESADGQGILTITHQGGDAAAADRVFVRGSGFAEIEGADRTAAGPWQGSASGDDGELFAGDFIDVGVTSDYGIRIVWEAGEGDAAATLAEDRGPDA
;
A
#
# COMPACT_ATOMS: atom_id res chain seq x y z
N THR A 1 -27.94 -13.40 10.66
CA THR A 1 -27.18 -12.24 10.16
C THR A 1 -27.63 -11.02 10.93
N PRO A 2 -26.79 -10.40 11.77
CA PRO A 2 -27.16 -9.15 12.41
C PRO A 2 -27.26 -8.07 11.33
N THR A 3 -28.40 -7.38 11.28
CA THR A 3 -28.61 -6.23 10.40
C THR A 3 -27.68 -5.10 10.85
N ALA A 4 -26.81 -4.63 9.96
CA ALA A 4 -25.98 -3.45 10.20
C ALA A 4 -26.87 -2.26 10.57
N ALA A 5 -26.58 -1.61 11.70
CA ALA A 5 -27.25 -0.40 12.11
C ALA A 5 -27.03 0.71 11.06
N PRO A 6 -28.00 1.60 10.80
CA PRO A 6 -27.85 2.64 9.80
C PRO A 6 -26.70 3.60 10.16
N PRO A 7 -25.96 4.11 9.16
CA PRO A 7 -24.93 5.12 9.37
C PRO A 7 -25.62 6.47 9.60
N GLY A 8 -25.87 6.81 10.86
CA GLY A 8 -26.43 8.11 11.24
C GLY A 8 -26.24 8.35 12.73
N ASP A 9 -25.61 9.47 13.07
CA ASP A 9 -25.47 10.08 14.40
C ASP A 9 -24.40 9.57 15.38
N ARG A 10 -23.25 9.05 14.93
CA ARG A 10 -22.10 8.85 15.84
C ARG A 10 -20.84 9.55 15.32
N PRO A 11 -20.16 10.40 16.13
CA PRO A 11 -18.93 11.05 15.68
C PRO A 11 -17.88 9.97 15.42
N ALA A 12 -17.47 9.82 14.17
CA ALA A 12 -16.22 9.15 13.84
C ALA A 12 -15.09 9.86 14.60
N THR A 13 -14.09 9.12 15.11
CA THR A 13 -12.87 9.76 15.58
C THR A 13 -12.32 10.52 14.39
N ASP A 14 -12.20 11.82 14.56
CA ASP A 14 -11.71 12.69 13.50
C ASP A 14 -10.23 12.38 13.26
N LEU A 15 -9.97 11.50 12.29
CA LEU A 15 -8.61 11.13 11.91
C LEU A 15 -7.87 12.28 11.20
N SER A 16 -8.56 13.38 10.85
CA SER A 16 -7.94 14.50 10.12
C SER A 16 -6.90 15.25 10.97
N GLY A 17 -7.09 15.30 12.30
CA GLY A 17 -6.17 15.94 13.25
C GLY A 17 -4.85 15.20 13.47
N PHE A 18 -4.69 13.98 12.94
CA PHE A 18 -3.51 13.15 13.17
C PHE A 18 -2.29 13.71 12.45
N SER A 19 -2.51 14.31 11.28
CA SER A 19 -1.47 14.98 10.49
C SER A 19 -0.83 16.15 11.23
N GLU A 20 -1.53 16.74 12.21
CA GLU A 20 -1.01 17.85 13.01
C GLU A 20 0.19 17.44 13.87
N TRP A 21 0.25 16.18 14.29
CA TRP A 21 1.36 15.65 15.09
C TRP A 21 2.61 15.32 14.28
N LEU A 22 2.49 15.25 12.95
CA LEU A 22 3.57 14.82 12.09
C LEU A 22 4.45 16.02 11.73
N PRO A 23 5.69 16.15 12.26
CA PRO A 23 6.59 17.22 11.85
C PRO A 23 7.08 17.01 10.41
N ALA A 24 7.51 18.09 9.75
CA ALA A 24 8.20 17.97 8.47
C ALA A 24 9.38 16.96 8.56
N PRO A 25 9.60 16.10 7.55
CA PRO A 25 10.67 15.09 7.57
C PRO A 25 12.07 15.67 7.87
N SER A 26 12.32 16.90 7.42
CA SER A 26 13.58 17.63 7.63
C SER A 26 13.82 18.04 9.09
N ALA A 27 12.78 18.10 9.92
CA ALA A 27 12.89 18.45 11.34
C ALA A 27 13.32 17.27 12.23
N VAL A 28 13.38 16.04 11.68
CA VAL A 28 13.71 14.82 12.42
C VAL A 28 15.00 14.23 11.89
N GLU A 29 16.08 14.37 12.67
CA GLU A 29 17.45 14.11 12.20
C GLU A 29 17.75 12.67 11.76
N PHE A 30 16.98 11.70 12.24
CA PHE A 30 17.16 10.27 11.92
C PHE A 30 16.30 9.80 10.74
N VAL A 31 15.43 10.65 10.20
CA VAL A 31 14.59 10.32 9.04
C VAL A 31 15.40 9.99 7.77
N PRO A 32 16.51 10.67 7.44
CA PRO A 32 17.30 10.31 6.27
C PRO A 32 17.76 8.85 6.24
N GLU A 33 17.98 8.24 7.41
CA GLU A 33 18.40 6.84 7.53
C GLU A 33 17.22 5.87 7.68
N THR A 34 16.14 6.30 8.33
CA THR A 34 15.03 5.41 8.74
C THR A 34 13.78 5.50 7.84
N GLY A 35 13.67 6.56 7.03
CA GLY A 35 12.49 6.90 6.27
C GLY A 35 11.35 7.48 7.12
N TYR A 36 10.36 8.06 6.45
CA TYR A 36 9.20 8.69 7.09
C TYR A 36 7.94 7.84 6.83
N ALA A 37 7.80 6.73 7.54
CA ALA A 37 6.58 5.92 7.53
C ALA A 37 5.69 6.30 8.72
N SER A 38 4.38 6.31 8.53
CA SER A 38 3.39 6.58 9.60
C SER A 38 2.26 5.54 9.61
N LEU A 39 1.72 5.30 10.80
CA LEU A 39 0.53 4.51 11.07
C LEU A 39 -0.27 5.22 12.16
N GLY A 40 -1.54 5.48 11.91
CA GLY A 40 -2.47 6.01 12.91
C GLY A 40 -3.66 5.07 13.06
N ILE A 41 -4.05 4.80 14.30
CA ILE A 41 -5.28 4.07 14.63
C ILE A 41 -6.05 4.84 15.71
N ALA A 42 -7.34 4.53 15.83
CA ALA A 42 -8.20 5.00 16.91
C ALA A 42 -8.61 3.81 17.81
N PRO A 43 -7.76 3.39 18.75
CA PRO A 43 -7.97 2.16 19.51
C PRO A 43 -9.31 2.10 20.25
N ALA A 44 -9.70 3.17 20.93
CA ALA A 44 -10.97 3.25 21.64
C ALA A 44 -12.17 2.94 20.71
N GLN A 45 -12.15 3.46 19.47
CA GLN A 45 -13.20 3.18 18.49
C GLN A 45 -13.13 1.76 17.93
N LEU A 46 -11.93 1.23 17.70
CA LEU A 46 -11.78 -0.16 17.28
C LEU A 46 -12.37 -1.11 18.32
N VAL A 47 -12.12 -0.85 19.61
CA VAL A 47 -12.67 -1.62 20.73
C VAL A 47 -14.19 -1.43 20.85
N GLU A 48 -14.69 -0.20 20.76
CA GLU A 48 -16.16 0.08 20.72
C GLU A 48 -16.85 -0.71 19.59
N ARG A 49 -16.15 -0.92 18.46
CA ARG A 49 -16.65 -1.64 17.28
C ARG A 49 -16.25 -3.11 17.26
N GLY A 50 -15.64 -3.65 18.32
CA GLY A 50 -15.03 -4.98 18.34
C GLY A 50 -15.96 -6.10 17.89
N ASP A 51 -17.24 -6.03 18.27
CA ASP A 51 -18.25 -7.02 17.88
C ASP A 51 -18.43 -7.18 16.35
N ALA A 52 -18.14 -6.13 15.58
CA ALA A 52 -18.22 -6.15 14.13
C ALA A 52 -16.94 -6.67 13.45
N LEU A 53 -15.83 -6.79 14.19
CA LEU A 53 -14.51 -7.18 13.68
C LEU A 53 -14.23 -8.68 13.86
N GLY A 54 -15.06 -9.38 14.64
CA GLY A 54 -14.92 -10.80 14.96
C GLY A 54 -14.20 -11.05 16.29
N ASP A 55 -14.40 -12.26 16.83
CA ASP A 55 -13.86 -12.65 18.13
C ASP A 55 -12.33 -12.50 18.18
N GLY A 56 -11.84 -11.83 19.22
CA GLY A 56 -10.41 -11.63 19.46
C GLY A 56 -9.74 -10.51 18.66
N ALA A 57 -10.46 -9.83 17.76
CA ALA A 57 -9.88 -8.81 16.88
C ALA A 57 -9.29 -7.60 17.64
N THR A 58 -9.79 -7.32 18.85
CA THR A 58 -9.37 -6.16 19.67
C THR A 58 -8.61 -6.57 20.94
N ASP A 59 -8.33 -7.86 21.14
CA ASP A 59 -7.67 -8.39 22.34
C ASP A 59 -6.30 -7.76 22.61
N SER A 60 -5.58 -7.39 21.55
CA SER A 60 -4.28 -6.72 21.70
C SER A 60 -4.41 -5.30 22.25
N LEU A 61 -5.55 -4.63 22.02
CA LEU A 61 -5.78 -3.26 22.44
C LEU A 61 -6.27 -3.17 23.90
N THR A 62 -6.92 -4.22 24.39
CA THR A 62 -7.49 -4.29 25.75
C THR A 62 -6.54 -4.91 26.78
N ARG A 63 -5.34 -5.33 26.36
CA ARG A 63 -4.27 -5.76 27.27
C ARG A 63 -3.54 -4.57 27.86
N GLU A 64 -2.99 -4.80 29.05
CA GLU A 64 -2.12 -3.85 29.74
C GLU A 64 -0.97 -3.41 28.80
N THR A 65 -0.75 -2.10 28.73
CA THR A 65 0.31 -1.52 27.89
C THR A 65 1.46 -1.01 28.74
N ALA A 66 2.65 -0.92 28.13
CA ALA A 66 3.84 -0.37 28.78
C ALA A 66 3.96 1.15 28.61
N VAL A 67 2.87 1.82 28.23
CA VAL A 67 2.84 3.27 28.01
C VAL A 67 2.41 3.93 29.32
N PRO A 68 3.27 4.72 29.97
CA PRO A 68 2.93 5.38 31.23
C PRO A 68 1.66 6.20 31.13
N GLY A 69 0.82 6.17 32.16
CA GLY A 69 -0.46 6.89 32.24
C GLY A 69 -1.60 6.26 31.44
N ILE A 70 -1.37 5.16 30.73
CA ILE A 70 -2.39 4.48 29.93
C ILE A 70 -2.47 3.02 30.37
N ASP A 71 -3.61 2.61 30.93
CA ASP A 71 -3.81 1.24 31.41
C ASP A 71 -3.83 0.25 30.23
N THR A 72 -4.63 0.55 29.21
CA THR A 72 -4.73 -0.25 27.98
C THR A 72 -4.74 0.65 26.76
N LEU A 73 -4.33 0.14 25.60
CA LEU A 73 -4.41 0.95 24.37
C LEU A 73 -5.86 1.34 24.05
N ALA A 74 -6.86 0.58 24.51
CA ALA A 74 -8.28 0.91 24.38
C ALA A 74 -8.67 2.25 25.00
N ASP A 75 -7.89 2.76 25.96
CA ASP A 75 -8.14 4.05 26.62
C ASP A 75 -7.65 5.24 25.75
N ALA A 76 -6.86 4.97 24.71
CA ALA A 76 -6.39 5.98 23.78
C ALA A 76 -7.40 6.25 22.65
N THR A 77 -7.72 7.53 22.45
CA THR A 77 -8.51 8.00 21.31
C THR A 77 -7.69 8.01 20.03
N VAL A 78 -6.38 8.23 20.16
CA VAL A 78 -5.38 8.25 19.08
C VAL A 78 -4.16 7.46 19.51
N ALA A 79 -3.71 6.54 18.66
CA ALA A 79 -2.37 5.97 18.73
C ALA A 79 -1.67 6.13 17.37
N LEU A 80 -0.56 6.86 17.39
CA LEU A 80 0.22 7.24 16.24
C LEU A 80 1.63 6.67 16.36
N ARG A 81 2.14 6.12 15.27
CA ARG A 81 3.55 5.74 15.12
C ARG A 81 4.09 6.32 13.85
N PHE A 82 5.21 7.01 13.90
CA PHE A 82 5.83 7.58 12.71
C PHE A 82 7.35 7.72 12.83
N ALA A 83 8.00 7.97 11.68
CA ALA A 83 9.46 8.02 11.55
C ALA A 83 10.16 6.79 12.19
N ARG A 84 9.45 5.65 12.23
CA ARG A 84 9.78 4.36 12.89
C ARG A 84 10.06 4.39 14.39
N SER A 85 10.36 5.54 14.97
CA SER A 85 10.85 5.69 16.35
C SER A 85 10.00 6.61 17.21
N ALA A 86 9.07 7.39 16.63
CA ALA A 86 8.16 8.26 17.35
C ALA A 86 6.80 7.60 17.53
N GLN A 87 6.23 7.76 18.72
CA GLN A 87 4.90 7.33 19.10
C GLN A 87 4.17 8.49 19.77
N VAL A 88 2.89 8.67 19.46
CA VAL A 88 2.02 9.65 20.11
C VAL A 88 0.74 8.96 20.53
N TYR A 89 0.30 9.25 21.74
CA TYR A 89 -0.99 8.81 22.27
C TYR A 89 -1.78 10.04 22.68
N GLU A 90 -3.05 10.11 22.27
CA GLU A 90 -4.03 10.99 22.91
C GLU A 90 -4.98 10.11 23.72
N ALA A 91 -5.14 10.45 25.01
CA ALA A 91 -5.92 9.68 25.97
C ALA A 91 -6.35 10.59 27.12
N ASP A 92 -7.41 10.22 27.83
CA ASP A 92 -7.79 10.87 29.09
C ASP A 92 -7.04 10.17 30.23
N PHE A 93 -6.03 10.83 30.79
CA PHE A 93 -5.20 10.29 31.86
C PHE A 93 -4.83 11.38 32.86
N ASP A 94 -4.48 10.97 34.09
CA ASP A 94 -3.92 11.87 35.08
C ASP A 94 -2.44 12.13 34.78
N ARG A 95 -2.10 13.36 34.42
CA ARG A 95 -0.72 13.76 34.06
C ARG A 95 0.30 13.46 35.14
N ALA A 96 -0.03 13.70 36.42
CA ALA A 96 0.91 13.46 37.51
C ALA A 96 1.20 11.97 37.68
N THR A 97 0.20 11.12 37.48
CA THR A 97 0.35 9.66 37.47
C THR A 97 1.25 9.22 36.30
N ALA A 98 1.01 9.73 35.09
CA ALA A 98 1.84 9.42 33.93
C ALA A 98 3.31 9.83 34.14
N GLU A 99 3.55 11.04 34.68
CA GLU A 99 4.89 11.52 35.03
C GLU A 99 5.57 10.62 36.08
N SER A 100 4.84 10.21 37.12
CA SER A 100 5.34 9.30 38.16
C SER A 100 5.71 7.92 37.59
N GLU A 101 4.92 7.37 36.68
CA GLU A 101 5.21 6.08 36.06
C GLU A 101 6.42 6.15 35.11
N PHE A 102 6.64 7.29 34.44
CA PHE A 102 7.90 7.53 33.74
C PHE A 102 9.10 7.54 34.70
N GLU A 103 8.96 8.14 35.88
CA GLU A 103 10.00 8.11 36.91
C GLU A 103 10.32 6.69 37.40
N ASP A 104 9.29 5.86 37.60
CA ASP A 104 9.46 4.44 37.94
C ASP A 104 10.20 3.65 36.85
N LEU A 105 10.08 4.06 35.59
CA LEU A 105 10.84 3.53 34.45
C LEU A 105 12.26 4.13 34.32
N GLY A 106 12.68 4.95 35.27
CA GLY A 106 14.00 5.58 35.31
C GLY A 106 14.13 6.82 34.43
N PHE A 107 13.03 7.45 34.05
CA PHE A 107 13.04 8.78 33.45
C PHE A 107 13.03 9.85 34.54
N SER A 108 13.40 11.08 34.17
CA SER A 108 13.26 12.22 35.07
C SER A 108 12.87 13.45 34.27
N PRO A 109 12.05 14.36 34.83
CA PRO A 109 11.73 15.62 34.20
C PRO A 109 12.98 16.47 34.06
N VAL A 110 13.20 17.00 32.85
CA VAL A 110 14.37 17.82 32.52
C VAL A 110 14.01 19.22 32.04
N ASP A 111 12.79 19.42 31.54
CA ASP A 111 12.32 20.72 31.07
C ASP A 111 10.79 20.78 30.94
N THR A 112 10.25 21.97 30.68
CA THR A 112 8.88 22.16 30.19
C THR A 112 8.93 22.79 28.80
N TYR A 113 8.29 22.17 27.82
CA TYR A 113 8.24 22.65 26.45
C TYR A 113 6.79 22.78 25.97
N ARG A 114 6.33 24.02 25.75
CA ARG A 114 5.00 24.34 25.20
C ARG A 114 3.83 23.62 25.88
N GLY A 115 3.87 23.52 27.22
CA GLY A 115 2.84 22.87 28.02
C GLY A 115 3.10 21.39 28.30
N TYR A 116 4.14 20.80 27.73
CA TYR A 116 4.56 19.42 28.00
C TYR A 116 5.72 19.37 28.99
N THR A 117 5.73 18.39 29.88
CA THR A 117 6.90 18.04 30.70
C THR A 117 7.79 17.13 29.87
N ILE A 118 9.01 17.56 29.56
CA ILE A 118 10.00 16.73 28.87
C ILE A 118 10.68 15.84 29.90
N VAL A 119 10.68 14.54 29.65
CA VAL A 119 11.34 13.53 30.49
C VAL A 119 12.37 12.76 29.68
N THR A 120 13.52 12.48 30.29
CA THR A 120 14.60 11.68 29.67
C THR A 120 15.11 10.61 30.65
N PRO A 121 15.64 9.47 30.17
CA PRO A 121 16.19 8.45 31.05
C PRO A 121 17.40 8.98 31.86
N GLY A 122 17.54 8.53 33.09
CA GLY A 122 18.70 8.81 33.92
C GLY A 122 20.00 8.28 33.30
N SER A 123 21.12 8.96 33.56
CA SER A 123 22.43 8.69 32.94
C SER A 123 22.91 7.24 33.05
N ASP A 124 22.49 6.53 34.08
CA ASP A 124 22.88 5.13 34.35
C ASP A 124 22.12 4.12 33.49
N THR A 125 21.13 4.55 32.71
CA THR A 125 20.38 3.71 31.78
C THR A 125 21.16 3.53 30.47
N ALA A 126 21.30 2.30 29.98
CA ALA A 126 22.00 2.04 28.71
C ALA A 126 21.26 2.69 27.52
N GLY A 127 21.88 3.68 26.87
CA GLY A 127 21.26 4.51 25.83
C GLY A 127 20.40 5.65 26.41
N SER A 128 20.70 6.12 27.62
CA SER A 128 19.96 7.17 28.32
C SER A 128 19.86 8.48 27.55
N SER A 129 20.91 8.88 26.84
CA SER A 129 20.91 10.11 26.04
C SER A 129 20.16 9.99 24.71
N THR A 130 19.51 8.86 24.41
CA THR A 130 18.96 8.56 23.07
C THR A 130 17.48 8.23 23.09
N ARG A 131 16.79 8.62 24.16
CA ARG A 131 15.33 8.53 24.30
C ARG A 131 14.83 9.80 24.94
N ALA A 132 13.66 10.24 24.53
CA ALA A 132 12.96 11.33 25.19
C ALA A 132 11.47 11.05 25.11
N ALA A 133 10.74 11.52 26.11
CA ALA A 133 9.30 11.55 26.09
C ALA A 133 8.80 12.91 26.58
N ALA A 134 7.54 13.20 26.29
CA ALA A 134 6.88 14.41 26.71
C ALA A 134 5.46 14.10 27.16
N VAL A 135 5.08 14.58 28.33
CA VAL A 135 3.75 14.37 28.92
C VAL A 135 2.99 15.70 28.93
N GLY A 136 1.87 15.75 28.22
CA GLY A 136 0.92 16.86 28.22
C GLY A 136 -0.32 16.54 29.07
N ASP A 137 -1.35 17.38 28.97
CA ASP A 137 -2.59 17.22 29.76
C ASP A 137 -3.56 16.15 29.21
N GLY A 138 -3.32 15.65 27.99
CA GLY A 138 -4.13 14.60 27.36
C GLY A 138 -3.40 13.90 26.23
N SER A 139 -2.07 14.00 26.22
CA SER A 139 -1.24 13.41 25.19
C SER A 139 0.16 13.07 25.68
N ILE A 140 0.73 12.00 25.13
CA ILE A 140 2.06 11.50 25.45
C ILE A 140 2.82 11.34 24.14
N VAL A 141 4.01 11.94 24.06
CA VAL A 141 4.96 11.75 22.96
C VAL A 141 6.11 10.89 23.47
N ILE A 142 6.46 9.82 22.76
CA ILE A 142 7.58 8.95 23.08
C ILE A 142 8.45 8.80 21.84
N VAL A 143 9.71 9.21 21.93
CA VAL A 143 10.70 9.02 20.87
C VAL A 143 11.83 8.13 21.37
N GLY A 144 11.89 6.93 20.82
CA GLY A 144 12.79 5.87 21.24
C GLY A 144 13.98 5.66 20.31
N ARG A 145 14.85 4.73 20.71
CA ARG A 145 15.90 4.19 19.85
C ARG A 145 15.33 3.11 18.94
N TYR A 146 15.83 3.05 17.71
CA TYR A 146 15.60 1.99 16.74
C TYR A 146 16.67 0.89 16.83
N SER A 147 17.90 1.25 17.19
CA SER A 147 19.03 0.32 17.33
C SER A 147 19.74 0.52 18.67
N SER A 148 20.37 -0.54 19.20
CA SER A 148 21.27 -0.45 20.36
C SER A 148 22.54 0.38 20.08
N GLU A 149 22.88 0.58 18.82
CA GLU A 149 24.05 1.36 18.39
C GLU A 149 23.72 2.85 18.16
N GLU A 150 22.44 3.20 18.18
CA GLU A 150 21.98 4.56 17.95
C GLU A 150 22.38 5.49 19.09
N LYS A 151 23.02 6.61 18.74
CA LYS A 151 23.55 7.62 19.66
C LYS A 151 22.86 8.98 19.55
N ILE A 152 21.84 9.05 18.70
CA ILE A 152 21.10 10.26 18.40
C ILE A 152 20.24 10.66 19.59
N ASP A 153 20.35 11.91 20.03
CA ASP A 153 19.48 12.48 21.06
C ASP A 153 18.06 12.61 20.51
N LYS A 154 17.07 12.10 21.24
CA LYS A 154 15.67 12.11 20.79
C LYS A 154 14.87 13.28 21.30
N ARG A 155 15.47 14.13 22.15
CA ARG A 155 14.82 15.34 22.62
C ARG A 155 14.47 16.30 21.48
N PRO A 156 15.37 16.64 20.53
CA PRO A 156 15.01 17.53 19.42
C PRO A 156 13.84 17.01 18.58
N ALA A 157 13.80 15.70 18.31
CA ALA A 157 12.68 15.09 17.60
C ALA A 157 11.37 15.13 18.41
N THR A 158 11.44 14.97 19.73
CA THR A 158 10.26 15.11 20.62
C THR A 158 9.72 16.55 20.59
N GLU A 159 10.60 17.54 20.66
CA GLU A 159 10.22 18.96 20.54
C GLU A 159 9.63 19.27 19.17
N ALA A 160 10.19 18.72 18.08
CA ALA A 160 9.65 18.89 16.73
C ALA A 160 8.21 18.36 16.58
N VAL A 161 7.88 17.23 17.21
CA VAL A 161 6.53 16.66 17.23
C VAL A 161 5.56 17.59 17.96
N ILE A 162 5.97 18.16 19.10
CA ILE A 162 5.17 19.14 19.85
C ILE A 162 5.02 20.43 19.04
N ASP A 163 6.06 20.88 18.35
CA ASP A 163 6.02 22.06 17.49
C ASP A 163 5.02 21.89 16.33
N ALA A 164 5.01 20.72 15.71
CA ALA A 164 4.02 20.38 14.68
C ALA A 164 2.60 20.48 15.25
N LYS A 165 2.33 19.80 16.39
CA LYS A 165 0.98 19.80 16.99
C LYS A 165 0.51 21.19 17.36
N THR A 166 1.40 21.97 17.97
CA THR A 166 1.09 23.32 18.43
C THR A 166 1.12 24.38 17.33
N GLY A 167 1.39 24.00 16.07
CA GLY A 167 1.41 24.90 14.92
C GLY A 167 2.61 25.85 14.90
N ASN A 168 3.70 25.48 15.58
CA ASN A 168 4.93 26.27 15.68
C ASN A 168 6.05 25.82 14.73
N ALA A 169 5.83 24.73 13.98
CA ALA A 169 6.71 24.28 12.91
C ALA A 169 5.89 23.75 11.72
N GLU A 170 6.56 23.61 10.57
CA GLU A 170 5.99 22.98 9.38
C GLU A 170 5.64 21.52 9.68
N ARG A 171 4.42 21.12 9.29
CA ARG A 171 3.92 19.75 9.43
C ARG A 171 4.24 18.93 8.19
N TYR A 172 4.19 17.61 8.31
CA TYR A 172 4.39 16.68 7.22
C TYR A 172 3.45 16.96 6.04
N ALA A 173 2.17 17.23 6.31
CA ALA A 173 1.18 17.54 5.27
C ALA A 173 1.48 18.85 4.53
N ASP A 174 2.03 19.84 5.23
CA ASP A 174 2.39 21.14 4.68
C ASP A 174 3.79 21.13 4.04
N ALA A 175 4.62 20.15 4.40
CA ALA A 175 5.96 19.99 3.84
C ALA A 175 5.86 19.84 2.32
N THR A 176 6.72 20.57 1.61
CA THR A 176 6.72 20.65 0.15
C THR A 176 7.87 19.82 -0.46
N PRO A 177 7.72 18.48 -0.59
CA PRO A 177 8.69 17.67 -1.30
C PRO A 177 8.87 18.16 -2.74
N ARG A 178 10.06 17.92 -3.28
CA ARG A 178 10.36 18.20 -4.68
C ARG A 178 10.09 16.95 -5.51
N VAL A 179 9.04 16.97 -6.31
CA VAL A 179 8.83 15.99 -7.38
C VAL A 179 9.88 16.22 -8.46
N ARG A 180 10.48 15.14 -8.96
CA ARG A 180 11.45 15.19 -10.07
C ARG A 180 11.13 14.11 -11.09
N ALA A 181 11.12 14.48 -12.35
CA ALA A 181 11.10 13.57 -13.49
C ALA A 181 12.33 13.82 -14.35
N SER A 182 13.08 12.77 -14.66
CA SER A 182 14.30 12.86 -15.46
C SER A 182 14.18 12.00 -16.71
N ALA A 183 14.43 12.60 -17.87
CA ALA A 183 14.45 11.93 -19.17
C ALA A 183 15.87 11.93 -19.74
N ALA A 184 16.34 10.75 -20.17
CA ALA A 184 17.61 10.57 -20.85
C ALA A 184 17.39 10.48 -22.37
N PHE A 185 18.07 11.33 -23.13
CA PHE A 185 17.92 11.43 -24.57
C PHE A 185 19.09 10.75 -25.29
N ALA A 186 18.78 10.08 -26.40
CA ALA A 186 19.80 9.43 -27.22
C ALA A 186 20.81 10.44 -27.79
N GLU A 187 20.32 11.59 -28.27
CA GLU A 187 21.12 12.61 -28.96
C GLU A 187 20.80 14.02 -28.43
N GLY A 188 21.30 14.32 -27.23
CA GLY A 188 21.16 15.63 -26.58
C GLY A 188 19.79 15.82 -25.92
N ALA A 189 19.79 16.40 -24.72
CA ALA A 189 18.55 16.58 -23.97
C ALA A 189 17.69 17.73 -24.51
N ASP A 190 16.39 17.46 -24.72
CA ASP A 190 15.40 18.47 -25.05
C ASP A 190 14.65 18.90 -23.78
N GLY A 191 15.15 19.98 -23.16
CA GLY A 191 14.52 20.54 -21.97
C GLY A 191 13.15 21.15 -22.23
N ALA A 192 12.87 21.63 -23.45
CA ALA A 192 11.58 22.24 -23.79
C ALA A 192 10.51 21.16 -23.96
N ALA A 193 10.84 20.06 -24.62
CA ALA A 193 9.96 18.89 -24.70
C ALA A 193 9.63 18.32 -23.32
N LEU A 194 10.63 18.26 -22.41
CA LEU A 194 10.38 17.82 -21.04
C LEU A 194 9.52 18.81 -20.25
N ALA A 195 9.69 20.12 -20.47
CA ALA A 195 8.88 21.15 -19.79
C ALA A 195 7.41 21.09 -20.21
N ASP A 196 7.16 20.91 -21.50
CA ASP A 196 5.83 20.78 -22.09
C ASP A 196 5.10 19.58 -21.48
N TRP A 197 5.73 18.39 -21.56
CA TRP A 197 5.23 17.19 -20.94
C TRP A 197 4.98 17.33 -19.43
N ALA A 198 5.92 17.90 -18.69
CA ALA A 198 5.83 17.98 -17.24
C ALA A 198 4.70 18.92 -16.78
N SER A 199 4.35 19.91 -17.61
CA SER A 199 3.27 20.86 -17.31
C SER A 199 1.88 20.21 -17.36
N ASP A 200 1.72 19.17 -18.19
CA ASP A 200 0.48 18.41 -18.34
C ASP A 200 0.44 17.14 -17.48
N ALA A 201 1.57 16.74 -16.89
CA ALA A 201 1.66 15.49 -16.13
C ALA A 201 1.01 15.61 -14.73
N GLU A 202 0.06 14.70 -14.45
CA GLU A 202 -0.66 14.63 -13.18
C GLU A 202 0.28 14.43 -11.97
N SER A 203 1.45 13.83 -12.18
CA SER A 203 2.48 13.64 -11.15
C SER A 203 3.02 14.96 -10.56
N PHE A 204 2.84 16.09 -11.25
CA PHE A 204 3.20 17.42 -10.72
C PHE A 204 2.03 18.13 -10.03
N HIS A 205 0.85 17.49 -9.92
CA HIS A 205 -0.32 18.00 -9.19
C HIS A 205 -0.68 19.45 -9.54
N GLY A 206 -0.64 19.78 -10.83
CA GLY A 206 -0.94 21.13 -11.35
C GLY A 206 0.09 22.20 -10.98
N ARG A 207 1.28 21.82 -10.50
CA ARG A 207 2.39 22.74 -10.20
C ARG A 207 3.24 22.97 -11.44
N GLU A 208 3.58 24.22 -11.70
CA GLU A 208 4.46 24.59 -12.81
C GLU A 208 5.89 24.05 -12.56
N PRO A 209 6.41 23.14 -13.39
CA PRO A 209 7.71 22.54 -13.19
C PRO A 209 8.84 23.41 -13.77
N SER A 210 9.96 23.43 -13.06
CA SER A 210 11.22 23.99 -13.55
C SER A 210 12.07 22.90 -14.22
N THR A 211 12.70 23.20 -15.36
CA THR A 211 13.54 22.23 -16.08
C THR A 211 15.02 22.57 -16.05
N THR A 212 15.88 21.58 -15.79
CA THR A 212 17.34 21.66 -15.95
C THR A 212 17.83 20.64 -16.96
N VAL A 213 18.92 20.96 -17.68
CA VAL A 213 19.56 20.05 -18.64
C VAL A 213 21.02 19.82 -18.24
N ASP A 214 21.41 18.56 -18.13
CA ASP A 214 22.78 18.12 -17.89
C ASP A 214 23.18 17.06 -18.94
N GLY A 215 23.92 17.49 -19.96
CA GLY A 215 24.35 16.65 -21.07
C GLY A 215 23.18 16.04 -21.85
N ARG A 216 22.91 14.76 -21.61
CA ARG A 216 21.82 13.99 -22.24
C ARG A 216 20.61 13.84 -21.34
N VAL A 217 20.63 14.39 -20.13
CA VAL A 217 19.53 14.27 -19.16
C VAL A 217 18.84 15.61 -19.04
N ALA A 218 17.54 15.67 -19.29
CA ALA A 218 16.70 16.77 -18.83
C ALA A 218 15.98 16.33 -17.54
N THR A 219 15.79 17.25 -16.60
CA THR A 219 15.05 17.01 -15.35
C THR A 219 14.03 18.11 -15.13
N ALA A 220 12.76 17.75 -15.00
CA ALA A 220 11.68 18.63 -14.57
C ALA A 220 11.49 18.47 -13.05
N ALA A 221 11.24 19.57 -12.35
CA ALA A 221 11.06 19.56 -10.91
C ALA A 221 10.07 20.63 -10.44
N ALA A 222 9.15 20.26 -9.56
CA ALA A 222 8.27 21.18 -8.86
C ALA A 222 8.23 20.86 -7.36
N LEU A 223 7.86 21.85 -6.54
CA LEU A 223 7.54 21.66 -5.13
C LEU A 223 6.03 21.37 -5.03
N VAL A 224 5.67 20.24 -4.42
CA VAL A 224 4.28 19.82 -4.24
C VAL A 224 4.06 19.60 -2.75
N PRO A 225 3.04 20.20 -2.11
CA PRO A 225 2.69 19.90 -0.72
C PRO A 225 2.33 18.42 -0.55
N THR A 226 2.87 17.77 0.48
CA THR A 226 2.68 16.32 0.68
C THR A 226 1.20 15.96 0.86
N GLY A 227 0.42 16.84 1.51
CA GLY A 227 -1.01 16.65 1.70
C GLY A 227 -1.85 16.72 0.41
N GLU A 228 -1.30 17.22 -0.70
CA GLU A 228 -1.97 17.24 -2.01
C GLU A 228 -1.67 15.96 -2.84
N ILE A 229 -0.73 15.13 -2.40
CA ILE A 229 -0.38 13.86 -3.06
C ILE A 229 -1.37 12.79 -2.59
N ALA A 230 -2.44 12.60 -3.37
CA ALA A 230 -3.45 11.56 -3.09
C ALA A 230 -3.05 10.18 -3.65
N GLU A 231 -2.32 10.16 -4.76
CA GLU A 231 -1.88 8.94 -5.43
C GLU A 231 -0.55 9.17 -6.17
N PHE A 232 0.22 8.09 -6.33
CA PHE A 232 1.30 8.07 -7.30
C PHE A 232 0.77 7.35 -8.54
N PRO A 233 0.56 8.06 -9.68
CA PRO A 233 0.13 7.40 -10.89
C PRO A 233 1.19 6.35 -11.28
N SER A 234 0.77 5.10 -11.39
CA SER A 234 1.62 3.98 -11.82
C SER A 234 1.81 3.95 -13.34
N GLU A 235 0.99 4.70 -14.07
CA GLU A 235 1.08 4.83 -15.51
C GLU A 235 2.32 5.67 -15.86
N TYR A 236 3.12 5.18 -16.82
CA TYR A 236 4.29 5.90 -17.29
C TYR A 236 3.84 7.28 -17.78
N PRO A 237 4.29 8.36 -17.14
CA PRO A 237 3.85 9.68 -17.54
C PRO A 237 4.56 9.98 -18.87
N GLY A 238 3.81 9.96 -19.97
CA GLY A 238 4.32 10.13 -21.33
C GLY A 238 3.42 9.45 -22.37
N PRO A 239 3.51 9.82 -23.65
CA PRO A 239 2.85 9.05 -24.70
C PRO A 239 3.34 7.60 -24.63
N PRO A 240 2.46 6.61 -24.87
CA PRO A 240 2.86 5.21 -24.86
C PRO A 240 4.09 5.02 -25.75
N ILE A 241 5.12 4.39 -25.21
CA ILE A 241 6.34 4.09 -25.97
C ILE A 241 5.92 3.09 -27.05
N PRO A 242 6.07 3.39 -28.35
CA PRO A 242 5.69 2.46 -29.39
C PRO A 242 6.52 1.16 -29.27
N GLY A 243 5.91 0.09 -28.77
CA GLY A 243 6.53 -1.25 -28.65
C GLY A 243 6.57 -1.88 -27.25
N GLU A 244 6.20 -1.16 -26.20
CA GLU A 244 5.89 -1.68 -24.84
C GLU A 244 4.43 -1.25 -24.57
N ASP A 245 3.40 -2.07 -24.40
CA ASP A 245 3.31 -3.40 -23.80
C ASP A 245 2.27 -4.25 -24.54
N VAL A 246 2.68 -5.42 -25.02
CA VAL A 246 1.75 -6.55 -25.13
C VAL A 246 2.33 -7.64 -24.23
N SER A 247 2.14 -7.47 -22.92
CA SER A 247 2.54 -8.47 -21.94
C SER A 247 1.67 -9.71 -22.11
N VAL A 248 2.32 -10.87 -22.29
CA VAL A 248 1.62 -12.14 -22.31
C VAL A 248 1.10 -12.41 -20.88
N PRO A 249 -0.21 -12.58 -20.67
CA PRO A 249 -0.75 -12.81 -19.33
C PRO A 249 -0.18 -14.10 -18.74
N GLN A 250 0.25 -14.07 -17.49
CA GLN A 250 0.73 -15.24 -16.76
C GLN A 250 -0.44 -15.87 -16.01
N ILE A 251 -1.11 -16.82 -16.65
CA ILE A 251 -2.24 -17.55 -16.07
C ILE A 251 -1.87 -19.00 -15.80
N ASN A 252 -2.44 -19.56 -14.74
CA ASN A 252 -2.33 -20.98 -14.42
C ASN A 252 -3.63 -21.68 -14.85
N LEU A 253 -3.52 -22.65 -15.75
CA LEU A 253 -4.66 -23.39 -16.26
C LEU A 253 -4.61 -24.85 -15.78
N GLU A 254 -5.75 -25.34 -15.31
CA GLU A 254 -5.96 -26.75 -15.02
C GLU A 254 -6.81 -27.40 -16.12
N PHE A 255 -6.49 -28.64 -16.45
CA PHE A 255 -7.12 -29.43 -17.49
C PHE A 255 -7.69 -30.70 -16.84
N GLU A 256 -9.00 -30.91 -16.96
CA GLU A 256 -9.69 -32.09 -16.46
C GLU A 256 -10.46 -32.75 -17.59
N TYR A 257 -10.10 -34.00 -17.91
CA TYR A 257 -10.76 -34.79 -18.95
C TYR A 257 -11.74 -35.77 -18.33
N GLU A 258 -13.01 -35.64 -18.71
CA GLU A 258 -14.08 -36.57 -18.36
C GLU A 258 -14.50 -37.39 -19.58
N GLU A 259 -14.18 -38.68 -19.58
CA GLU A 259 -14.56 -39.60 -20.65
C GLU A 259 -16.09 -39.78 -20.71
N SER A 260 -16.62 -39.64 -21.92
CA SER A 260 -17.97 -40.04 -22.32
C SER A 260 -17.91 -41.31 -23.19
N ALA A 261 -19.04 -41.77 -23.72
CA ALA A 261 -19.04 -43.00 -24.52
C ALA A 261 -18.15 -42.87 -25.78
N ASP A 262 -17.54 -43.99 -26.18
CA ASP A 262 -16.80 -44.17 -27.45
C ASP A 262 -15.48 -43.38 -27.60
N GLY A 263 -14.67 -43.26 -26.52
CA GLY A 263 -13.32 -42.69 -26.59
C GLY A 263 -13.31 -41.19 -26.84
N GLN A 264 -14.39 -40.51 -26.45
CA GLN A 264 -14.58 -39.07 -26.56
C GLN A 264 -15.01 -38.55 -25.20
N GLY A 265 -14.73 -37.30 -24.87
CA GLY A 265 -15.07 -36.73 -23.58
C GLY A 265 -15.01 -35.21 -23.57
N ILE A 266 -15.43 -34.63 -22.46
CA ILE A 266 -15.33 -33.18 -22.24
C ILE A 266 -14.01 -32.90 -21.53
N LEU A 267 -13.24 -31.97 -22.08
CA LEU A 267 -12.07 -31.38 -21.45
C LEU A 267 -12.47 -30.03 -20.86
N THR A 268 -12.53 -29.95 -19.54
CA THR A 268 -12.76 -28.70 -18.82
C THR A 268 -11.41 -28.03 -18.55
N ILE A 269 -11.27 -26.79 -19.01
CA ILE A 269 -10.06 -25.99 -18.83
C ILE A 269 -10.40 -24.83 -17.91
N THR A 270 -9.80 -24.77 -16.72
CA THR A 270 -10.14 -23.80 -15.67
C THR A 270 -8.98 -22.87 -15.38
N HIS A 271 -9.24 -21.56 -15.28
CA HIS A 271 -8.29 -20.57 -14.79
C HIS A 271 -8.18 -20.67 -13.26
N GLN A 272 -7.03 -21.12 -12.77
CA GLN A 272 -6.80 -21.36 -11.34
C GLN A 272 -6.19 -20.16 -10.60
N GLY A 273 -5.77 -19.12 -11.33
CA GLY A 273 -5.10 -17.94 -10.77
C GLY A 273 -4.00 -17.38 -11.68
N GLY A 274 -3.50 -16.21 -11.33
CA GLY A 274 -2.58 -15.42 -12.16
C GLY A 274 -3.23 -14.13 -12.64
N ASP A 275 -2.73 -13.60 -13.76
CA ASP A 275 -3.23 -12.36 -14.36
C ASP A 275 -4.66 -12.52 -14.91
N ALA A 276 -5.39 -11.42 -15.05
CA ALA A 276 -6.61 -11.38 -15.84
C ALA A 276 -6.26 -11.41 -17.35
N ALA A 277 -7.15 -11.96 -18.18
CA ALA A 277 -6.95 -12.01 -19.63
C ALA A 277 -8.24 -11.72 -20.38
N ALA A 278 -8.19 -10.86 -21.39
CA ALA A 278 -9.35 -10.59 -22.25
C ALA A 278 -9.74 -11.84 -23.05
N ALA A 279 -10.99 -12.33 -22.91
CA ALA A 279 -11.42 -13.60 -23.48
C ALA A 279 -11.35 -13.63 -25.02
N ASP A 280 -11.56 -12.48 -25.68
CA ASP A 280 -11.46 -12.32 -27.12
C ASP A 280 -10.02 -12.49 -27.66
N ARG A 281 -9.02 -12.43 -26.77
CA ARG A 281 -7.60 -12.63 -27.09
C ARG A 281 -7.09 -14.03 -26.75
N VAL A 282 -7.91 -14.88 -26.15
CA VAL A 282 -7.55 -16.26 -25.77
C VAL A 282 -8.21 -17.25 -26.71
N PHE A 283 -7.44 -18.21 -27.22
CA PHE A 283 -7.85 -19.16 -28.24
C PHE A 283 -7.55 -20.59 -27.84
N VAL A 284 -8.54 -21.46 -28.00
CA VAL A 284 -8.37 -22.92 -27.97
C VAL A 284 -7.88 -23.37 -29.35
N ARG A 285 -6.72 -24.02 -29.38
CA ARG A 285 -6.10 -24.57 -30.60
C ARG A 285 -5.65 -26.00 -30.35
N GLY A 286 -5.41 -26.76 -31.41
CA GLY A 286 -4.93 -28.13 -31.28
C GLY A 286 -5.55 -29.09 -32.27
N SER A 287 -5.60 -30.35 -31.86
CA SER A 287 -6.17 -31.47 -32.61
C SER A 287 -6.94 -32.41 -31.68
N GLY A 288 -7.79 -33.27 -32.26
CA GLY A 288 -8.62 -34.20 -31.50
C GLY A 288 -9.91 -33.58 -30.98
N PHE A 289 -10.48 -32.59 -31.67
CA PHE A 289 -11.80 -32.06 -31.32
C PHE A 289 -12.91 -33.03 -31.72
N ALA A 290 -13.98 -33.09 -30.93
CA ALA A 290 -15.13 -33.95 -31.12
C ALA A 290 -16.46 -33.19 -30.92
N GLU A 291 -17.50 -33.62 -31.63
CA GLU A 291 -18.85 -33.08 -31.51
C GLU A 291 -19.57 -33.73 -30.32
N ILE A 292 -19.57 -33.04 -29.17
CA ILE A 292 -20.15 -33.54 -27.92
C ILE A 292 -21.20 -32.54 -27.42
N GLU A 293 -22.38 -33.04 -27.05
CA GLU A 293 -23.44 -32.23 -26.47
C GLU A 293 -23.02 -31.72 -25.08
N GLY A 294 -23.15 -30.40 -24.86
CA GLY A 294 -22.78 -29.75 -23.60
C GLY A 294 -21.39 -29.08 -23.61
N ALA A 295 -20.58 -29.29 -24.65
CA ALA A 295 -19.32 -28.55 -24.81
C ALA A 295 -19.58 -27.11 -25.33
N ASP A 296 -18.82 -26.14 -24.80
CA ASP A 296 -18.76 -24.78 -25.35
C ASP A 296 -18.08 -24.76 -26.72
N ARG A 297 -17.13 -25.68 -26.94
CA ARG A 297 -16.35 -25.79 -28.18
C ARG A 297 -16.19 -27.23 -28.66
N THR A 298 -16.41 -27.44 -29.95
CA THR A 298 -16.15 -28.71 -30.66
C THR A 298 -15.15 -28.53 -31.81
N ALA A 299 -14.47 -27.38 -31.86
CA ALA A 299 -13.43 -27.03 -32.83
C ALA A 299 -12.55 -25.90 -32.29
N ALA A 300 -11.37 -25.70 -32.89
CA ALA A 300 -10.47 -24.59 -32.55
C ALA A 300 -11.13 -23.21 -32.76
N GLY A 301 -10.79 -22.24 -31.92
CA GLY A 301 -11.30 -20.87 -32.00
C GLY A 301 -11.13 -20.08 -30.71
N PRO A 302 -11.66 -18.85 -30.61
CA PRO A 302 -11.60 -18.05 -29.39
C PRO A 302 -12.29 -18.74 -28.20
N TRP A 303 -11.93 -18.33 -27.01
CA TRP A 303 -12.60 -18.70 -25.78
C TRP A 303 -14.09 -18.34 -25.85
N GLN A 304 -14.97 -19.30 -25.54
CA GLN A 304 -16.42 -19.14 -25.52
C GLN A 304 -17.05 -19.73 -24.24
N GLY A 305 -16.22 -20.02 -23.23
CA GLY A 305 -16.68 -20.43 -21.91
C GLY A 305 -17.06 -19.23 -21.04
N SER A 306 -16.99 -19.38 -19.73
CA SER A 306 -17.27 -18.28 -18.81
C SER A 306 -16.21 -17.20 -18.88
N ALA A 307 -16.64 -15.95 -18.65
CA ALA A 307 -15.80 -14.78 -18.46
C ALA A 307 -16.51 -13.89 -17.46
N SER A 308 -16.03 -13.88 -16.22
CA SER A 308 -16.72 -13.26 -15.08
C SER A 308 -16.41 -11.77 -14.91
N GLY A 309 -15.44 -11.24 -15.64
CA GLY A 309 -15.08 -9.83 -15.65
C GLY A 309 -16.11 -8.93 -16.34
N ASP A 310 -16.23 -7.68 -15.87
CA ASP A 310 -17.21 -6.70 -16.35
C ASP A 310 -17.05 -6.34 -17.85
N ASP A 311 -15.84 -6.52 -18.41
CA ASP A 311 -15.53 -6.29 -19.83
C ASP A 311 -15.24 -7.58 -20.62
N GLY A 312 -15.67 -8.75 -20.11
CA GLY A 312 -15.39 -10.04 -20.74
C GLY A 312 -13.97 -10.56 -20.47
N GLU A 313 -13.38 -10.16 -19.35
CA GLU A 313 -12.10 -10.69 -18.86
C GLU A 313 -12.28 -12.04 -18.14
N LEU A 314 -11.29 -12.90 -18.32
CA LEU A 314 -11.13 -14.18 -17.64
C LEU A 314 -10.43 -13.94 -16.30
N PHE A 315 -11.09 -14.38 -15.23
CA PHE A 315 -10.54 -14.40 -13.88
C PHE A 315 -10.39 -15.84 -13.36
N ALA A 316 -9.75 -15.97 -12.20
CA ALA A 316 -9.69 -17.25 -11.51
C ALA A 316 -11.11 -17.79 -11.23
N GLY A 317 -11.34 -19.05 -11.58
CA GLY A 317 -12.63 -19.73 -11.53
C GLY A 317 -13.37 -19.75 -12.86
N ASP A 318 -12.96 -18.97 -13.86
CA ASP A 318 -13.54 -19.05 -15.20
C ASP A 318 -13.05 -20.31 -15.93
N PHE A 319 -13.95 -20.93 -16.71
CA PHE A 319 -13.69 -22.21 -17.37
C PHE A 319 -14.30 -22.28 -18.76
N ILE A 320 -13.82 -23.23 -19.56
CA ILE A 320 -14.40 -23.61 -20.85
C ILE A 320 -14.43 -25.14 -20.97
N ASP A 321 -15.52 -25.65 -21.53
CA ASP A 321 -15.70 -27.07 -21.83
C ASP A 321 -15.46 -27.33 -23.32
N VAL A 322 -14.50 -28.19 -23.64
CA VAL A 322 -14.10 -28.52 -25.01
C VAL A 322 -14.37 -29.99 -25.28
N GLY A 323 -15.18 -30.29 -26.30
CA GLY A 323 -15.40 -31.65 -26.77
C GLY A 323 -14.18 -32.19 -27.50
N VAL A 324 -13.64 -33.31 -27.03
CA VAL A 324 -12.39 -33.90 -27.54
C VAL A 324 -12.41 -35.43 -27.61
N THR A 325 -11.59 -36.02 -28.48
CA THR A 325 -11.26 -37.46 -28.51
C THR A 325 -10.19 -37.77 -27.48
N SER A 326 -10.09 -39.02 -27.00
CA SER A 326 -9.09 -39.41 -25.97
C SER A 326 -7.62 -39.25 -26.40
N ASP A 327 -7.34 -39.09 -27.69
CA ASP A 327 -6.02 -38.82 -28.29
C ASP A 327 -5.77 -37.32 -28.59
N TYR A 328 -6.45 -36.41 -27.88
CA TYR A 328 -6.34 -34.97 -28.13
C TYR A 328 -4.95 -34.38 -27.82
N GLY A 329 -4.68 -33.25 -28.47
CA GLY A 329 -3.58 -32.36 -28.09
C GLY A 329 -4.05 -30.91 -28.18
N ILE A 330 -4.38 -30.32 -27.03
CA ILE A 330 -4.98 -29.00 -26.91
C ILE A 330 -3.98 -28.00 -26.35
N ARG A 331 -4.02 -26.77 -26.87
CA ARG A 331 -3.19 -25.63 -26.48
C ARG A 331 -4.06 -24.40 -26.32
N ILE A 332 -3.84 -23.68 -25.24
CA ILE A 332 -4.42 -22.35 -25.04
C ILE A 332 -3.40 -21.32 -25.50
N VAL A 333 -3.81 -20.49 -26.45
CA VAL A 333 -2.95 -19.50 -27.10
C VAL A 333 -3.53 -18.12 -26.90
N TRP A 334 -2.70 -17.19 -26.45
CA TRP A 334 -3.04 -15.79 -26.42
C TRP A 334 -2.48 -15.06 -27.64
N GLU A 335 -3.22 -14.10 -28.17
CA GLU A 335 -2.82 -13.27 -29.31
C GLU A 335 -2.98 -11.78 -29.01
N ALA A 336 -1.95 -11.01 -29.34
CA ALA A 336 -2.05 -9.56 -29.42
C ALA A 336 -3.03 -9.18 -30.54
N GLY A 337 -4.01 -8.33 -30.24
CA GLY A 337 -5.07 -7.94 -31.18
C GLY A 337 -4.58 -7.37 -32.53
N GLU A 338 -3.32 -6.91 -32.61
CA GLU A 338 -2.66 -6.48 -33.84
C GLU A 338 -1.43 -7.35 -34.17
N GLY A 339 -1.64 -8.65 -34.33
CA GLY A 339 -0.96 -9.48 -35.34
C GLY A 339 0.50 -9.92 -35.14
N ASP A 340 1.28 -9.33 -34.24
CA ASP A 340 2.73 -9.61 -34.18
C ASP A 340 3.23 -10.36 -32.92
N ALA A 341 2.35 -10.64 -31.94
CA ALA A 341 2.72 -11.44 -30.77
C ALA A 341 1.65 -12.48 -30.43
N ALA A 342 2.07 -13.74 -30.28
CA ALA A 342 1.24 -14.82 -29.77
C ALA A 342 2.07 -15.72 -28.85
N ALA A 343 1.44 -16.26 -27.82
CA ALA A 343 2.09 -17.14 -26.86
C ALA A 343 1.18 -18.31 -26.49
N THR A 344 1.77 -19.50 -26.32
CA THR A 344 1.05 -20.63 -25.71
C THR A 344 1.08 -20.45 -24.21
N LEU A 345 -0.10 -20.29 -23.60
CA LEU A 345 -0.27 -20.12 -22.16
C LEU A 345 -0.17 -21.46 -21.45
N ALA A 346 -0.81 -22.49 -22.00
CA ALA A 346 -0.74 -23.85 -21.50
C ALA A 346 -1.05 -24.86 -22.61
N GLU A 347 -0.67 -26.12 -22.37
CA GLU A 347 -0.94 -27.24 -23.26
C GLU A 347 -1.23 -28.50 -22.46
N ASP A 348 -2.07 -29.36 -23.02
CA ASP A 348 -2.41 -30.66 -22.45
C ASP A 348 -2.66 -31.70 -23.54
N ARG A 349 -2.54 -32.98 -23.17
CA ARG A 349 -2.73 -34.12 -24.06
C ARG A 349 -3.64 -35.16 -23.42
N GLY A 350 -4.50 -35.73 -24.24
CA GLY A 350 -5.44 -36.75 -23.82
C GLY A 350 -4.75 -38.04 -23.36
N PRO A 351 -5.47 -38.89 -22.61
CA PRO A 351 -4.91 -40.11 -22.02
C PRO A 351 -4.34 -41.11 -23.04
N ASP A 352 -4.79 -41.06 -24.30
CA ASP A 352 -4.37 -41.97 -25.38
C ASP A 352 -3.41 -41.31 -26.41
N ALA A 353 -2.95 -40.09 -26.16
CA ALA A 353 -2.13 -39.27 -27.09
C ALA A 353 -0.61 -39.53 -27.04
#